data_AF-A0A2N5FAX5-F1
#
_entry.id   AF-A0A2N5FAX5-F1
#
_cell.length_a   1.000
_cell.length_b   1.000
_cell.length_c   1.000
_cell.angle_alpha   90.00
_cell.angle_beta   90.00
_cell.angle_gamma   90.00
#
_symmetry.space_group_name_H-M   'P 1'
#
loop_
_entity.id
_entity.type
_entity.pdbx_description
1 polymer ?
#
loop_
_entity_poly.entity_id
_entity_poly.type
_entity_poly.pdbx_seq_one_letter_code
_entity_poly.pdbx_strand_id
1 'polypeptide(L)'
;MMNKPLIERKMLLESILPTDNRIAYVQHIEGHGSQYFDLIKEQGLEGIVLKKADSKYRPGTRSDQWLKVINYQYENILITGLRKKEFGVLLSFEDGSPAGLMEFMKPADRKKLYAEYKKHIRTETDDFIYLDPNLKGVVKYRNLTKKGYLRIPSFEKWMAQ
;
A
#
# COMPACT_ATOMS: atom_id res chain seq x y z
N MET A 1 31.45 10.92 -5.81
CA MET A 1 30.36 10.45 -4.94
C MET A 1 29.57 9.26 -5.49
N MET A 2 29.00 9.32 -6.71
CA MET A 2 28.06 8.29 -7.20
C MET A 2 28.66 6.88 -7.37
N ASN A 3 29.95 6.80 -7.68
CA ASN A 3 30.66 5.53 -7.88
C ASN A 3 31.16 4.87 -6.59
N LYS A 4 30.95 5.49 -5.42
CA LYS A 4 31.31 4.93 -4.13
C LYS A 4 30.22 3.97 -3.60
N PRO A 5 30.59 2.90 -2.89
CA PRO A 5 29.68 2.09 -2.08
C PRO A 5 28.73 2.92 -1.21
N LEU A 6 27.54 2.39 -0.89
CA LEU A 6 26.57 3.07 -0.05
C LEU A 6 27.13 3.40 1.33
N ILE A 7 27.86 2.46 1.95
CA ILE A 7 28.42 2.65 3.30
C ILE A 7 29.41 3.82 3.30
N GLU A 8 30.33 3.88 2.34
CA GLU A 8 31.25 5.04 2.22
C GLU A 8 30.50 6.37 2.04
N ARG A 9 29.42 6.38 1.26
CA ARG A 9 28.61 7.59 1.06
C ARG A 9 27.91 8.01 2.34
N LYS A 10 27.47 7.06 3.17
CA LYS A 10 26.83 7.32 4.47
C LYS A 10 27.83 7.87 5.48
N MET A 11 29.03 7.27 5.57
CA MET A 11 30.11 7.79 6.42
C MET A 11 30.49 9.23 6.06
N LEU A 12 30.63 9.52 4.75
CA LEU A 12 30.93 10.89 4.33
C LEU A 12 29.77 11.84 4.64
N LEU A 13 28.52 11.42 4.41
CA LEU A 13 27.34 12.23 4.76
C LEU A 13 27.35 12.59 6.24
N GLU A 14 27.59 11.63 7.12
CA GLU A 14 27.65 11.86 8.56
C GLU A 14 28.76 12.85 8.95
N SER A 15 29.94 12.76 8.32
CA SER A 15 31.07 13.66 8.59
C SER A 15 30.85 15.12 8.18
N ILE A 16 29.91 15.39 7.25
CA ILE A 16 29.66 16.75 6.74
C ILE A 16 28.39 17.37 7.32
N LEU A 17 27.60 16.61 8.08
CA LEU A 17 26.35 17.13 8.63
C LEU A 17 26.63 18.10 9.78
N PRO A 18 26.05 19.32 9.74
CA PRO A 18 26.19 20.25 10.85
C PRO A 18 25.43 19.74 12.06
N THR A 19 25.87 20.16 13.26
CA THR A 19 25.04 20.01 14.45
C THR A 19 23.92 21.05 14.39
N ASP A 20 22.77 20.66 13.84
CA ASP A 20 21.60 21.52 13.68
C ASP A 20 20.32 20.73 13.93
N ASN A 21 19.46 21.24 14.80
CA ASN A 21 18.18 20.64 15.19
C ASN A 21 17.11 20.63 14.09
N ARG A 22 17.37 21.29 12.95
CA ARG A 22 16.51 21.25 11.75
C ARG A 22 16.95 20.19 10.74
N ILE A 23 18.14 19.60 10.92
CA ILE A 23 18.71 18.59 10.01
C ILE A 23 19.00 17.32 10.79
N ALA A 24 18.42 16.20 10.37
CA ALA A 24 18.65 14.91 11.02
C ALA A 24 19.33 13.93 10.06
N TYR A 25 20.34 13.23 10.56
CA TYR A 25 20.85 12.04 9.87
C TYR A 25 19.84 10.89 10.02
N VAL A 26 19.47 10.29 8.89
CA VAL A 26 18.57 9.13 8.89
C VAL A 26 19.38 7.89 9.31
N GLN A 27 19.15 7.47 10.55
CA GLN A 27 19.74 6.28 11.13
C GLN A 27 19.42 5.03 10.30
N HIS A 28 20.30 4.04 10.39
CA HIS A 28 20.19 2.78 9.67
C HIS A 28 20.83 1.65 10.45
N ILE A 29 20.43 0.43 10.12
CA ILE A 29 20.99 -0.80 10.69
C ILE A 29 21.62 -1.59 9.54
N GLU A 30 22.83 -2.09 9.76
CA GLU A 30 23.48 -3.03 8.87
C GLU A 30 23.05 -4.46 9.23
N GLY A 31 22.55 -5.21 8.25
CA GLY A 31 21.96 -6.53 8.50
C GLY A 31 20.60 -6.45 9.22
N HIS A 32 20.15 -7.58 9.78
CA HIS A 32 18.94 -7.70 10.61
C HIS A 32 17.64 -7.11 10.02
N GLY A 33 17.51 -7.11 8.68
CA GLY A 33 16.39 -6.47 8.00
C GLY A 33 15.02 -7.02 8.40
N SER A 34 14.91 -8.32 8.66
CA SER A 34 13.67 -8.94 9.12
C SER A 34 13.27 -8.45 10.51
N GLN A 35 14.19 -8.47 11.48
CA GLN A 35 13.93 -8.02 12.85
C GLN A 35 13.57 -6.52 12.87
N TYR A 36 14.28 -5.71 12.08
CA TYR A 36 13.95 -4.30 11.97
C TYR A 36 12.57 -4.09 11.34
N PHE A 37 12.22 -4.87 10.32
CA PHE A 37 10.88 -4.83 9.74
C PHE A 37 9.80 -5.22 10.76
N ASP A 38 10.05 -6.20 11.62
CA ASP A 38 9.12 -6.59 12.69
C ASP A 38 8.87 -5.44 13.68
N LEU A 39 9.92 -4.75 14.14
CA LEU A 39 9.78 -3.55 14.99
C LEU A 39 9.01 -2.42 14.29
N ILE A 40 9.25 -2.22 12.99
CA ILE A 40 8.54 -1.22 12.18
C ILE A 40 7.05 -1.55 12.08
N LYS A 41 6.68 -2.84 11.99
CA LYS A 41 5.29 -3.28 12.04
C LYS A 41 4.67 -3.01 13.41
N GLU A 42 5.36 -3.35 14.49
CA GLU A 42 4.90 -3.12 15.87
C GLU A 42 4.63 -1.64 16.15
N GLN A 43 5.42 -0.74 15.54
CA GLN A 43 5.23 0.70 15.64
C GLN A 43 4.18 1.27 14.66
N GLY A 44 3.55 0.44 13.83
CA GLY A 44 2.56 0.88 12.85
C GLY A 44 3.12 1.77 11.73
N LEU A 45 4.43 1.67 11.45
CA LEU A 45 5.11 2.47 10.42
C LEU A 45 4.98 1.83 9.02
N GLU A 46 5.19 2.63 7.96
CA GLU A 46 4.91 2.24 6.55
C GLU A 46 5.73 1.02 6.08
N GLY A 47 6.93 0.85 6.61
CA GLY A 47 7.86 -0.20 6.19
C GLY A 47 9.31 0.28 6.16
N ILE A 48 10.16 -0.44 5.44
CA ILE A 48 11.60 -0.19 5.37
C ILE A 48 12.10 -0.09 3.92
N VAL A 49 13.31 0.44 3.76
CA VAL A 49 14.05 0.39 2.51
C VAL A 49 15.34 -0.37 2.72
N LEU A 50 15.45 -1.53 2.11
CA LEU A 50 16.67 -2.32 2.07
C LEU A 50 17.56 -1.78 0.96
N LYS A 51 18.82 -1.48 1.27
CA LYS A 51 19.80 -0.99 0.30
C LYS A 51 21.07 -1.82 0.40
N LYS A 52 21.57 -2.34 -0.73
CA LYS A 52 22.80 -3.14 -0.72
C LYS A 52 24.01 -2.26 -0.35
N ALA A 53 24.79 -2.69 0.64
CA ALA A 53 25.87 -1.91 1.25
C ALA A 53 26.97 -1.50 0.25
N ASP A 54 27.31 -2.37 -0.68
CA ASP A 54 28.31 -2.17 -1.73
C ASP A 54 27.76 -1.50 -3.01
N SER A 55 26.46 -1.14 -3.02
CA SER A 55 25.83 -0.56 -4.23
C SER A 55 26.27 0.87 -4.54
N LYS A 56 26.57 1.10 -5.82
CA LYS A 56 26.75 2.45 -6.40
C LYS A 56 25.40 3.14 -6.58
N TYR A 57 25.41 4.47 -6.54
CA TYR A 57 24.20 5.25 -6.83
C TYR A 57 24.01 5.40 -8.35
N ARG A 58 22.80 5.13 -8.84
CA ARG A 58 22.43 5.26 -10.26
C ARG A 58 21.24 6.22 -10.39
N PRO A 59 21.48 7.50 -10.69
CA PRO A 59 20.41 8.49 -10.87
C PRO A 59 19.38 8.04 -11.91
N GLY A 60 18.10 8.37 -11.69
CA GLY A 60 17.01 8.09 -12.63
C GLY A 60 16.70 6.61 -12.85
N THR A 61 17.31 5.69 -12.09
CA THR A 61 17.21 4.24 -12.32
C THR A 61 16.43 3.56 -11.20
N ARG A 62 15.43 2.73 -11.56
CA ARG A 62 14.86 1.74 -10.63
C ARG A 62 15.78 0.53 -10.59
N SER A 63 16.31 0.22 -9.41
CA SER A 63 17.31 -0.83 -9.22
C SER A 63 16.89 -1.80 -8.12
N ASP A 64 17.20 -3.06 -8.33
CA ASP A 64 17.12 -4.14 -7.34
C ASP A 64 18.01 -3.94 -6.11
N GLN A 65 18.98 -3.02 -6.19
CA GLN A 65 19.85 -2.67 -5.07
C GLN A 65 19.11 -1.91 -3.96
N TRP A 66 17.96 -1.29 -4.27
CA TRP A 66 17.12 -0.52 -3.35
C TRP A 66 15.70 -1.07 -3.38
N LEU A 67 15.35 -1.86 -2.36
CA LEU A 67 14.06 -2.52 -2.25
C LEU A 67 13.21 -1.87 -1.17
N LYS A 68 12.03 -1.39 -1.55
CA LYS A 68 11.02 -0.94 -0.59
C LYS A 68 10.22 -2.16 -0.12
N VAL A 69 10.23 -2.40 1.19
CA VAL A 69 9.43 -3.44 1.85
C VAL A 69 8.33 -2.74 2.62
N ILE A 70 7.08 -3.03 2.30
CA ILE A 70 5.92 -2.30 2.81
C ILE A 70 5.20 -3.16 3.85
N ASN A 71 4.88 -2.55 4.98
CA ASN A 71 3.98 -3.11 5.99
C ASN A 71 2.53 -2.92 5.52
N TYR A 72 2.07 -3.82 4.64
CA TYR A 72 0.68 -3.80 4.20
C TYR A 72 -0.26 -4.23 5.34
N GLN A 73 -1.37 -3.53 5.45
CA GLN A 73 -2.50 -3.90 6.28
C GLN A 73 -3.55 -4.62 5.43
N TYR A 74 -4.38 -5.42 6.07
CA TYR A 74 -5.45 -6.19 5.43
C TYR A 74 -6.76 -5.94 6.15
N GLU A 75 -7.83 -5.74 5.39
CA GLU A 75 -9.15 -5.47 5.95
C GLU A 75 -10.23 -6.26 5.21
N ASN A 76 -11.22 -6.73 5.96
CA ASN A 76 -12.45 -7.29 5.42
C ASN A 76 -13.36 -6.14 5.00
N ILE A 77 -13.78 -6.15 3.74
CA ILE A 77 -14.63 -5.12 3.17
C ILE A 77 -15.87 -5.72 2.51
N LEU A 78 -16.87 -4.86 2.35
CA LEU A 78 -18.03 -5.10 1.52
C LEU A 78 -17.88 -4.28 0.24
N ILE A 79 -18.14 -4.91 -0.90
CA ILE A 79 -18.23 -4.26 -2.20
C ILE A 79 -19.64 -3.72 -2.35
N THR A 80 -19.78 -2.39 -2.28
CA THR A 80 -21.08 -1.69 -2.21
C THR A 80 -21.40 -0.88 -3.46
N GLY A 81 -20.50 -0.85 -4.45
CA GLY A 81 -20.81 -0.22 -5.72
C GLY A 81 -19.73 -0.37 -6.79
N LEU A 82 -20.11 -0.08 -8.02
CA LEU A 82 -19.25 -0.12 -9.20
C LEU A 82 -19.30 1.21 -9.94
N ARG A 83 -18.13 1.70 -10.35
CA ARG A 83 -18.00 2.85 -11.24
C ARG A 83 -18.29 2.43 -12.68
N LYS A 84 -19.10 3.21 -13.40
CA LYS A 84 -19.58 2.86 -14.76
C LYS A 84 -18.54 3.07 -15.86
N LYS A 85 -17.74 4.14 -15.79
CA LYS A 85 -16.83 4.58 -16.88
C LYS A 85 -15.54 3.76 -16.95
N GLU A 86 -14.83 3.68 -15.85
CA GLU A 86 -13.59 2.92 -15.71
C GLU A 86 -13.63 2.10 -14.42
N PHE A 87 -12.83 1.04 -14.37
CA PHE A 87 -12.88 0.09 -13.26
C PHE A 87 -12.60 0.79 -11.93
N GLY A 88 -13.63 0.79 -11.08
CA GLY A 88 -13.55 1.26 -9.71
C GLY A 88 -14.67 0.61 -8.91
N VAL A 89 -14.36 0.22 -7.68
CA VAL A 89 -15.30 -0.45 -6.77
C VAL A 89 -15.39 0.35 -5.48
N LEU A 90 -16.60 0.71 -5.08
CA LEU A 90 -16.86 1.33 -3.79
C LEU A 90 -16.79 0.27 -2.69
N LEU A 91 -16.07 0.60 -1.64
CA LEU A 91 -15.85 -0.24 -0.48
C LEU A 91 -16.55 0.35 0.74
N SER A 92 -17.13 -0.49 1.58
CA SER A 92 -17.46 -0.16 2.96
C SER A 92 -16.79 -1.13 3.92
N PHE A 93 -16.58 -0.69 5.15
CA PHE A 93 -16.28 -1.56 6.27
C PHE A 93 -17.52 -2.40 6.63
N GLU A 94 -17.35 -3.41 7.48
CA GLU A 94 -18.45 -4.29 7.90
C GLU A 94 -19.51 -3.57 8.74
N ASP A 95 -19.16 -2.45 9.38
CA ASP A 95 -20.10 -1.58 10.10
C ASP A 95 -20.94 -0.68 9.18
N GLY A 96 -20.72 -0.77 7.85
CA GLY A 96 -21.40 0.02 6.83
C GLY A 96 -20.76 1.39 6.56
N SER A 97 -19.73 1.79 7.31
CA SER A 97 -19.02 3.05 7.06
C SER A 97 -18.21 2.99 5.76
N PRO A 98 -18.06 4.10 5.01
CA PRO A 98 -17.34 4.08 3.74
C PRO A 98 -15.84 3.81 3.92
N ALA A 99 -15.30 2.85 3.16
CA ALA A 99 -13.88 2.49 3.16
C ALA A 99 -13.10 3.08 1.96
N GLY A 100 -13.80 3.69 0.99
CA GLY A 100 -13.21 4.40 -0.14
C GLY A 100 -13.40 3.69 -1.48
N LEU A 101 -12.64 4.11 -2.49
CA LEU A 101 -12.66 3.57 -3.85
C LEU A 101 -11.43 2.70 -4.09
N MET A 102 -11.63 1.53 -4.70
CA MET A 102 -10.57 0.64 -5.15
C MET A 102 -10.54 0.51 -6.66
N GLU A 103 -9.38 0.77 -7.26
CA GLU A 103 -9.17 0.77 -8.72
C GLU A 103 -8.31 -0.41 -9.19
N PHE A 104 -7.75 -1.19 -8.25
CA PHE A 104 -6.87 -2.31 -8.56
C PHE A 104 -7.46 -3.65 -8.08
N MET A 105 -7.85 -4.48 -9.05
CA MET A 105 -8.31 -5.86 -8.87
C MET A 105 -7.82 -6.68 -10.05
N LYS A 106 -7.32 -7.90 -9.82
CA LYS A 106 -6.77 -8.74 -10.90
C LYS A 106 -7.90 -9.18 -11.85
N PRO A 107 -7.62 -9.43 -13.15
CA PRO A 107 -8.65 -9.82 -14.12
C PRO A 107 -9.48 -11.05 -13.70
N ALA A 108 -8.86 -12.04 -13.06
CA ALA A 108 -9.56 -13.23 -12.58
C ALA A 108 -10.62 -12.89 -11.51
N ASP A 109 -10.28 -12.01 -10.57
CA ASP A 109 -11.20 -11.57 -9.51
C ASP A 109 -12.32 -10.69 -10.07
N ARG A 110 -12.00 -9.81 -11.04
CA ARG A 110 -12.99 -8.99 -11.75
C ARG A 110 -14.03 -9.86 -12.46
N LYS A 111 -13.61 -10.98 -13.05
CA LYS A 111 -14.52 -11.91 -13.73
C LYS A 111 -15.59 -12.44 -12.77
N LYS A 112 -15.22 -12.77 -11.53
CA LYS A 112 -16.17 -13.21 -10.50
C LYS A 112 -17.15 -12.10 -10.12
N LEU A 113 -16.63 -10.89 -9.87
CA LEU A 113 -17.47 -9.72 -9.58
C LEU A 113 -18.50 -9.49 -10.69
N TYR A 114 -18.07 -9.49 -11.96
CA TYR A 114 -18.97 -9.25 -13.09
C TYR A 114 -19.97 -10.38 -13.36
N ALA A 115 -19.70 -11.60 -12.89
CA ALA A 115 -20.63 -12.72 -12.99
C ALA A 115 -21.83 -12.60 -12.02
N GLU A 116 -21.65 -11.94 -10.89
CA GLU A 116 -22.63 -11.94 -9.80
C GLU A 116 -23.23 -10.55 -9.50
N TYR A 117 -22.54 -9.44 -9.78
CA TYR A 117 -22.98 -8.10 -9.35
C TYR A 117 -24.41 -7.72 -9.77
N LYS A 118 -24.91 -8.22 -10.91
CA LYS A 118 -26.27 -7.92 -11.39
C LYS A 118 -27.35 -8.41 -10.43
N LYS A 119 -27.07 -9.47 -9.66
CA LYS A 119 -27.98 -10.00 -8.63
C LYS A 119 -28.06 -9.11 -7.39
N HIS A 120 -27.11 -8.18 -7.28
CA HIS A 120 -26.83 -7.36 -6.12
C HIS A 120 -27.21 -5.89 -6.34
N ILE A 121 -27.75 -5.51 -7.50
CA ILE A 121 -28.06 -4.10 -7.82
C ILE A 121 -29.21 -3.59 -6.96
N ARG A 122 -28.97 -2.47 -6.26
CA ARG A 122 -29.99 -1.76 -5.49
C ARG A 122 -30.48 -0.51 -6.21
N THR A 123 -29.56 0.36 -6.61
CA THR A 123 -29.84 1.62 -7.30
C THR A 123 -28.72 1.97 -8.27
N GLU A 124 -29.00 2.88 -9.20
CA GLU A 124 -28.01 3.36 -10.16
C GLU A 124 -28.08 4.89 -10.30
N THR A 125 -26.92 5.49 -10.53
CA THR A 125 -26.76 6.88 -10.96
C THR A 125 -26.01 6.92 -12.29
N ASP A 126 -25.74 8.11 -12.82
CA ASP A 126 -24.97 8.27 -14.07
C ASP A 126 -23.52 7.74 -13.95
N ASP A 127 -22.95 7.81 -12.75
CA ASP A 127 -21.55 7.43 -12.50
C ASP A 127 -21.38 6.08 -11.79
N PHE A 128 -22.36 5.63 -10.99
CA PHE A 128 -22.24 4.45 -10.14
C PHE A 128 -23.44 3.50 -10.20
N ILE A 129 -23.17 2.22 -9.99
CA ILE A 129 -24.14 1.17 -9.67
C ILE A 129 -23.94 0.81 -8.21
N TYR A 130 -24.95 1.00 -7.37
CA TYR A 130 -24.89 0.66 -5.95
C TYR A 130 -25.38 -0.76 -5.74
N LEU A 131 -24.63 -1.51 -4.93
CA LEU A 131 -24.87 -2.91 -4.64
C LEU A 131 -25.34 -3.10 -3.20
N ASP A 132 -26.11 -4.16 -2.94
CA ASP A 132 -26.34 -4.64 -1.59
C ASP A 132 -25.03 -5.18 -0.97
N PRO A 133 -24.86 -5.10 0.36
CA PRO A 133 -23.59 -5.37 1.04
C PRO A 133 -23.27 -6.87 1.20
N ASN A 134 -23.57 -7.68 0.18
CA ASN A 134 -23.44 -9.14 0.20
C ASN A 134 -22.12 -9.65 -0.42
N LEU A 135 -21.43 -8.82 -1.20
CA LEU A 135 -20.16 -9.17 -1.81
C LEU A 135 -19.00 -8.83 -0.87
N LYS A 136 -18.46 -9.86 -0.20
CA LYS A 136 -17.36 -9.71 0.76
C LYS A 136 -15.99 -10.06 0.18
N GLY A 137 -14.98 -9.30 0.57
CA GLY A 137 -13.60 -9.55 0.16
C GLY A 137 -12.59 -9.01 1.15
N VAL A 138 -11.35 -9.46 1.00
CA VAL A 138 -10.20 -8.93 1.71
C VAL A 138 -9.44 -8.01 0.77
N VAL A 139 -9.10 -6.82 1.25
CA VAL A 139 -8.23 -5.88 0.54
C VAL A 139 -6.94 -5.69 1.31
N LYS A 140 -5.83 -5.56 0.59
CA LYS A 140 -4.59 -5.03 1.15
C LYS A 140 -4.53 -3.52 0.94
N TYR A 141 -3.99 -2.79 1.90
CA TYR A 141 -3.84 -1.34 1.85
C TYR A 141 -2.61 -0.91 2.66
N ARG A 142 -2.23 0.37 2.58
CA ARG A 142 -1.06 0.88 3.33
C ARG A 142 -1.41 1.31 4.75
N ASN A 143 -2.32 2.27 4.85
CA ASN A 143 -2.77 2.87 6.10
C ASN A 143 -4.12 3.57 5.89
N LEU A 144 -4.76 4.02 6.96
CA LEU A 144 -5.93 4.87 6.86
C LEU A 144 -5.54 6.32 6.51
N THR A 145 -6.33 6.95 5.67
CA THR A 145 -6.25 8.40 5.43
C THR A 145 -6.76 9.17 6.64
N LYS A 146 -6.51 10.49 6.70
CA LYS A 146 -7.08 11.36 7.75
C LYS A 146 -8.61 11.29 7.85
N LYS A 147 -9.30 10.90 6.78
CA LYS A 147 -10.76 10.75 6.71
C LYS A 147 -11.24 9.32 7.03
N GLY A 148 -10.35 8.40 7.39
CA GLY A 148 -10.69 7.01 7.71
C GLY A 148 -10.77 6.06 6.50
N TYR A 149 -10.52 6.53 5.26
CA TYR A 149 -10.53 5.65 4.09
C TYR A 149 -9.24 4.85 3.92
N LEU A 150 -9.34 3.69 3.29
CA LEU A 150 -8.19 2.85 2.95
C LEU A 150 -7.30 3.57 1.91
N ARG A 151 -6.00 3.67 2.17
CA ARG A 151 -5.04 4.28 1.23
C ARG A 151 -4.53 3.26 0.22
N ILE A 152 -4.81 3.51 -1.06
CA ILE A 152 -4.40 2.68 -2.20
C ILE A 152 -4.78 1.20 -1.95
N PRO A 153 -6.08 0.92 -1.74
CA PRO A 153 -6.52 -0.45 -1.55
C PRO A 153 -6.33 -1.25 -2.83
N SER A 154 -6.03 -2.53 -2.68
CA SER A 154 -5.94 -3.50 -3.77
C SER A 154 -6.58 -4.80 -3.32
N PHE A 155 -7.40 -5.38 -4.20
CA PHE A 155 -8.10 -6.62 -3.91
C PHE A 155 -7.11 -7.76 -3.67
N GLU A 156 -7.31 -8.49 -2.58
CA GLU A 156 -6.45 -9.63 -2.21
C GLU A 156 -7.15 -10.95 -2.49
N LYS A 157 -8.36 -11.16 -1.94
CA LYS A 157 -9.13 -12.39 -2.13
C LYS A 157 -10.62 -12.20 -1.82
N TRP A 158 -11.45 -13.06 -2.39
CA TRP A 158 -12.85 -13.21 -1.97
C TRP A 158 -12.94 -13.91 -0.62
N MET A 159 -13.92 -13.54 0.19
CA MET A 159 -14.25 -14.31 1.39
C MET A 159 -15.19 -15.47 0.98
N ALA A 160 -15.06 -16.61 1.67
CA ALA A 160 -16.02 -17.70 1.53
C ALA A 160 -17.38 -17.24 2.07
N GLN A 161 -18.45 -17.63 1.38
CA GLN A 161 -19.83 -17.46 1.84
C GLN A 161 -20.18 -18.57 2.82
#